data_AF-A0A0F9TEL0-F1
#
_entry.id   AF-A0A0F9TEL0-F1
#
_cell.length_a   1.000
_cell.length_b   1.000
_cell.length_c   1.000
_cell.angle_alpha   90.00
_cell.angle_beta   90.00
_cell.angle_gamma   90.00
#
_symmetry.space_group_name_H-M   'P 1'
#
loop_
_entity.id
_entity.type
_entity.pdbx_description
1 polymer ?
#
loop_
_entity_poly.entity_id
_entity_poly.type
_entity_poly.pdbx_seq_one_letter_code
_entity_poly.pdbx_strand_id
1 'polypeptide(L)'
;MSNTIPNWGAAIVLLDNEPVDVGETIADHAANAEWDLTSKRGGMLFLYVGREATGTVTGLPVRINVRRNADDGPSVNSSLSRVGGAVSANATTINVNSSGQILQVASVSGFAAGDFIVVGDMAVGTRVEFARVAKVVASTLVLDDLMKGPHTSAQADVVTNQADLWQMWVPGGVNVTIQADYGAGGGPDVVIRAVGQIYTGETTT
;
A
#
# COMPACT_ATOMS: atom_id res chain seq x y z
N MET A 1 -15.95 19.64 -27.95
CA MET A 1 -15.64 19.36 -26.53
C MET A 1 -14.13 19.17 -26.45
N SER A 2 -13.38 20.07 -25.82
CA SER A 2 -11.93 19.90 -25.69
C SER A 2 -11.67 18.74 -24.75
N ASN A 3 -10.96 17.73 -25.22
CA ASN A 3 -10.47 16.63 -24.40
C ASN A 3 -9.29 17.15 -23.58
N THR A 4 -9.56 18.00 -22.58
CA THR A 4 -8.54 18.44 -21.62
C THR A 4 -8.13 17.21 -20.83
N ILE A 5 -6.90 16.76 -21.06
CA ILE A 5 -6.28 15.67 -20.33
C ILE A 5 -6.40 16.00 -18.83
N PRO A 6 -6.93 15.07 -18.01
CA PRO A 6 -6.90 15.18 -16.55
C PRO A 6 -5.52 15.62 -16.08
N ASN A 7 -5.43 16.80 -15.48
CA ASN A 7 -4.21 17.21 -14.80
C ASN A 7 -4.27 16.71 -13.35
N TRP A 8 -3.21 16.03 -12.94
CA TRP A 8 -3.09 15.42 -11.62
C TRP A 8 -1.90 16.05 -10.90
N GLY A 9 -2.10 16.33 -9.62
CA GLY A 9 -1.04 16.83 -8.75
C GLY A 9 0.00 15.74 -8.45
N ALA A 10 1.05 16.15 -7.73
CA ALA A 10 1.99 15.20 -7.15
C ALA A 10 1.26 14.25 -6.19
N ALA A 11 1.74 13.01 -6.14
CA ALA A 11 1.29 12.04 -5.15
C ALA A 11 1.81 12.44 -3.76
N ILE A 12 0.94 12.34 -2.75
CA ILE A 12 1.21 12.67 -1.36
C ILE A 12 1.06 11.39 -0.55
N VAL A 13 2.07 11.08 0.28
CA VAL A 13 1.97 9.96 1.21
C VAL A 13 1.12 10.39 2.39
N LEU A 14 0.05 9.64 2.66
CA LEU A 14 -0.91 9.90 3.73
C LEU A 14 -0.60 8.99 4.93
N LEU A 15 -0.44 7.69 4.69
CA LEU A 15 0.05 6.71 5.66
C LEU A 15 1.30 6.06 5.08
N ASP A 16 2.40 5.97 5.84
CA ASP A 16 3.68 5.46 5.32
C ASP A 16 4.13 4.23 6.10
N ASN A 17 3.90 3.05 5.49
CA ASN A 17 4.40 1.77 5.99
C ASN A 17 3.99 1.47 7.44
N GLU A 18 2.71 1.67 7.73
CA GLU A 18 2.13 1.41 9.04
C GLU A 18 2.07 -0.11 9.24
N PRO A 19 2.82 -0.67 10.22
CA PRO A 19 2.77 -2.09 10.52
C PRO A 19 1.44 -2.45 11.19
N VAL A 20 1.01 -3.68 10.98
CA VAL A 20 -0.25 -4.21 11.51
C VAL A 20 -0.01 -5.63 11.99
N ASP A 21 -0.01 -5.77 13.32
CA ASP A 21 0.16 -7.06 13.97
C ASP A 21 -1.15 -7.86 13.89
N VAL A 22 -1.11 -9.04 13.27
CA VAL A 22 -2.29 -9.89 13.12
C VAL A 22 -2.53 -10.67 14.41
N GLY A 23 -3.03 -9.95 15.41
CA GLY A 23 -3.31 -10.46 16.76
C GLY A 23 -3.78 -9.39 17.75
N GLU A 24 -3.65 -8.12 17.42
CA GLU A 24 -4.14 -7.02 18.26
C GLU A 24 -5.66 -6.85 18.13
N THR A 25 -6.31 -6.50 19.25
CA THR A 25 -7.75 -6.22 19.25
C THR A 25 -7.99 -4.80 18.72
N ILE A 26 -9.06 -4.64 17.93
CA ILE A 26 -9.59 -3.45 17.19
C ILE A 26 -9.42 -2.06 17.85
N ALA A 27 -9.10 -1.96 19.13
CA ALA A 27 -9.20 -0.72 19.90
C ALA A 27 -7.92 0.14 19.98
N ASP A 28 -6.72 -0.37 19.68
CA ASP A 28 -5.47 0.33 20.08
C ASP A 28 -4.58 0.88 18.95
N HIS A 29 -4.78 0.50 17.67
CA HIS A 29 -4.01 1.07 16.57
C HIS A 29 -4.89 1.47 15.39
N ALA A 30 -5.21 2.76 15.31
CA ALA A 30 -5.74 3.39 14.10
C ALA A 30 -4.67 4.34 13.56
N ALA A 31 -4.03 3.97 12.46
CA ALA A 31 -3.19 4.92 11.74
C ALA A 31 -4.13 5.89 11.00
N ASN A 32 -3.97 7.18 11.29
CA ASN A 32 -4.85 8.24 10.79
C ASN A 32 -4.04 9.24 9.98
N ALA A 33 -4.58 9.64 8.84
CA ALA A 33 -4.03 10.71 8.02
C ALA A 33 -5.12 11.65 7.55
N GLU A 34 -4.88 12.95 7.67
CA GLU A 34 -5.77 13.96 7.10
C GLU A 34 -5.40 14.26 5.65
N TRP A 35 -6.42 14.44 4.81
CA TRP A 35 -6.26 14.81 3.41
C TRP A 35 -7.22 15.94 3.04
N ASP A 36 -6.66 17.14 2.89
CA ASP A 36 -7.42 18.33 2.52
C ASP A 36 -7.75 18.35 1.02
N LEU A 37 -9.04 18.17 0.72
CA LEU A 37 -9.60 18.29 -0.62
C LEU A 37 -10.63 19.45 -0.71
N THR A 38 -10.66 20.36 0.26
CA THR A 38 -11.68 21.42 0.37
C THR A 38 -11.74 22.33 -0.87
N SER A 39 -10.58 22.67 -1.43
CA SER A 39 -10.46 23.54 -2.61
C SER A 39 -10.33 22.76 -3.93
N LYS A 40 -10.58 21.44 -3.91
CA LYS A 40 -10.29 20.53 -5.03
C LYS A 40 -11.56 19.85 -5.51
N ARG A 41 -11.57 19.37 -6.75
CA ARG A 41 -12.67 18.54 -7.28
C ARG A 41 -12.69 17.15 -6.66
N GLY A 42 -11.54 16.65 -6.24
CA GLY A 42 -11.36 15.37 -5.57
C GLY A 42 -9.95 14.84 -5.78
N GLY A 43 -9.75 13.57 -5.46
CA GLY A 43 -8.47 12.89 -5.65
C GLY A 43 -8.65 11.38 -5.77
N MET A 44 -7.62 10.73 -6.30
CA MET A 44 -7.50 9.26 -6.27
C MET A 44 -6.70 8.87 -5.03
N LEU A 45 -7.28 8.03 -4.18
CA LEU A 45 -6.57 7.37 -3.09
C LEU A 45 -6.09 6.01 -3.58
N PHE A 46 -4.81 5.73 -3.42
CA PHE A 46 -4.17 4.45 -3.67
C PHE A 46 -3.79 3.82 -2.33
N LEU A 47 -4.22 2.57 -2.11
CA LEU A 47 -3.91 1.80 -0.93
C LEU A 47 -3.07 0.60 -1.33
N TYR A 48 -1.91 0.48 -0.70
CA TYR A 48 -1.03 -0.67 -0.79
C TYR A 48 -1.15 -1.45 0.51
N VAL A 49 -1.35 -2.75 0.40
CA VAL A 49 -1.35 -3.68 1.54
C VAL A 49 -0.41 -4.81 1.20
N GLY A 50 0.60 -5.06 2.03
CA GLY A 50 1.62 -6.09 1.83
C GLY A 50 1.63 -7.06 2.99
N ARG A 51 1.92 -8.34 2.71
CA ARG A 51 2.13 -9.35 3.76
C ARG A 51 3.61 -9.50 4.07
N GLU A 52 3.96 -9.51 5.34
CA GLU A 52 5.36 -9.47 5.76
C GLU A 52 6.03 -10.85 5.85
N ALA A 53 5.25 -11.94 5.83
CA ALA A 53 5.80 -13.29 5.90
C ALA A 53 5.02 -14.32 5.09
N THR A 54 5.63 -15.51 4.93
CA THR A 54 4.99 -16.68 4.34
C THR A 54 3.90 -17.19 5.29
N GLY A 55 2.64 -16.92 4.97
CA GLY A 55 1.53 -17.43 5.73
C GLY A 55 0.20 -17.05 5.10
N THR A 56 -0.82 -17.83 5.42
CA THR A 56 -2.19 -17.52 5.03
C THR A 56 -2.76 -16.52 6.01
N VAL A 57 -3.24 -15.38 5.52
CA VAL A 57 -4.04 -14.47 6.35
C VAL A 57 -5.49 -14.94 6.36
N THR A 58 -6.07 -15.05 7.54
CA THR A 58 -7.45 -15.46 7.80
C THR A 58 -8.21 -14.34 8.50
N GLY A 59 -9.49 -14.15 8.17
CA GLY A 59 -10.32 -13.10 8.74
C GLY A 59 -10.32 -11.79 7.93
N LEU A 60 -10.72 -10.68 8.57
CA LEU A 60 -10.75 -9.33 7.98
C LEU A 60 -9.61 -8.49 8.55
N PRO A 61 -8.33 -8.75 8.22
CA PRO A 61 -7.20 -8.11 8.91
C PRO A 61 -7.16 -6.59 8.69
N VAL A 62 -7.72 -6.07 7.59
CA VAL A 62 -7.69 -4.64 7.26
C VAL A 62 -9.03 -4.15 6.73
N ARG A 63 -9.45 -3.00 7.24
CA ARG A 63 -10.55 -2.14 6.82
C ARG A 63 -10.00 -0.73 6.65
N ILE A 64 -10.08 -0.17 5.45
CA ILE A 64 -9.82 1.25 5.29
C ILE A 64 -11.13 2.00 5.35
N ASN A 65 -11.18 3.02 6.20
CA ASN A 65 -12.29 3.95 6.34
C ASN A 65 -11.84 5.33 5.86
N VAL A 66 -12.64 5.96 5.00
CA VAL A 66 -12.46 7.37 4.62
C VAL A 66 -13.62 8.16 5.21
N ARG A 67 -13.32 9.12 6.09
CA ARG A 67 -14.35 9.89 6.83
C ARG A 67 -14.18 11.36 6.56
N ARG A 68 -15.28 12.13 6.50
CA ARG A 68 -15.18 13.60 6.41
C ARG A 68 -14.87 14.17 7.79
N ASN A 69 -14.08 15.24 7.84
CA ASN A 69 -13.65 15.88 9.10
C ASN A 69 -14.62 16.95 9.62
N ALA A 70 -15.73 17.23 8.93
CA ALA A 70 -16.70 18.23 9.36
C ALA A 70 -17.72 17.60 10.32
N ASP A 71 -17.69 18.02 11.59
CA ASP A 71 -18.71 17.88 12.64
C ASP A 71 -19.64 16.66 12.50
N ASP A 72 -19.16 15.44 12.80
CA ASP A 72 -19.96 14.21 12.83
C ASP A 72 -20.93 14.01 11.64
N GLY A 73 -20.65 14.67 10.51
CA GLY A 73 -21.48 14.65 9.32
C GLY A 73 -21.34 13.33 8.57
N PRO A 74 -22.30 12.99 7.69
CA PRO A 74 -22.33 11.68 7.03
C PRO A 74 -21.00 11.39 6.35
N SER A 75 -20.33 10.36 6.85
CA SER A 75 -19.07 9.88 6.32
C SER A 75 -19.29 9.29 4.93
N VAL A 76 -18.34 9.54 4.02
CA VAL A 76 -18.24 8.75 2.79
C VAL A 76 -17.62 7.40 3.20
N ASN A 77 -18.38 6.59 3.95
CA ASN A 77 -17.95 5.27 4.39
C ASN A 77 -17.76 4.37 3.17
N SER A 78 -16.59 4.41 2.56
CA SER A 78 -16.09 3.26 1.82
C SER A 78 -15.28 2.44 2.81
N SER A 79 -15.88 1.38 3.34
CA SER A 79 -15.09 0.33 3.99
C SER A 79 -14.68 -0.66 2.93
N LEU A 80 -13.38 -0.91 2.82
CA LEU A 80 -12.89 -2.02 2.02
C LEU A 80 -12.32 -3.05 2.94
N SER A 81 -13.00 -4.19 2.96
CA SER A 81 -12.49 -5.36 3.64
C SER A 81 -11.86 -6.25 2.59
N ARG A 82 -10.53 -6.20 2.51
CA ARG A 82 -9.79 -7.15 1.71
C ARG A 82 -8.39 -7.29 2.27
N VAL A 83 -8.10 -8.51 2.69
CA VAL A 83 -6.80 -9.10 2.37
C VAL A 83 -7.13 -10.31 1.53
N GLY A 84 -6.39 -10.48 0.43
CA GLY A 84 -6.62 -11.53 -0.58
C GLY A 84 -6.95 -12.88 0.03
N GLY A 85 -7.71 -13.70 -0.71
CA GLY A 85 -8.20 -14.99 -0.22
C GLY A 85 -7.11 -15.85 0.43
N ALA A 86 -7.52 -16.88 1.16
CA ALA A 86 -6.69 -17.75 1.99
C ALA A 86 -5.59 -18.52 1.21
N VAL A 87 -4.64 -17.79 0.65
CA VAL A 87 -3.52 -18.24 -0.18
C VAL A 87 -2.26 -17.70 0.49
N SER A 88 -1.27 -18.57 0.70
CA SER A 88 0.02 -18.20 1.28
C SER A 88 0.83 -17.31 0.34
N ALA A 89 1.58 -16.36 0.90
CA ALA A 89 2.58 -15.62 0.16
C ALA A 89 3.78 -16.52 -0.17
N ASN A 90 4.39 -16.29 -1.33
CA ASN A 90 5.77 -16.69 -1.57
C ASN A 90 6.67 -15.59 -1.03
N ALA A 91 7.76 -15.98 -0.38
CA ALA A 91 8.79 -15.06 0.07
C ALA A 91 10.17 -15.50 -0.40
N THR A 92 11.04 -14.52 -0.54
CA THR A 92 12.47 -14.68 -0.80
C THR A 92 13.23 -13.58 -0.07
N THR A 93 14.56 -13.61 -0.11
CA THR A 93 15.40 -12.57 0.49
C THR A 93 16.31 -11.96 -0.55
N ILE A 94 16.63 -10.69 -0.37
CA ILE A 94 17.67 -10.03 -1.15
C ILE A 94 19.01 -10.67 -0.79
N ASN A 95 19.70 -11.23 -1.79
CA ASN A 95 20.96 -11.94 -1.61
C ASN A 95 22.14 -11.26 -2.29
N VAL A 96 21.89 -10.23 -3.10
CA VAL A 96 22.90 -9.37 -3.73
C VAL A 96 22.43 -7.92 -3.64
N ASN A 97 23.39 -6.99 -3.54
CA ASN A 97 23.10 -5.56 -3.48
C ASN A 97 22.24 -5.11 -4.66
N SER A 98 21.12 -4.49 -4.34
CA SER A 98 20.02 -4.15 -5.24
C SER A 98 19.72 -2.66 -5.13
N SER A 99 19.44 -2.01 -6.27
CA SER A 99 19.14 -0.58 -6.31
C SER A 99 18.36 -0.22 -7.58
N GLY A 100 17.63 0.89 -7.53
CA GLY A 100 16.80 1.33 -8.64
C GLY A 100 15.69 0.33 -8.95
N GLN A 101 15.56 -0.09 -10.20
CA GLN A 101 14.51 -1.02 -10.66
C GLN A 101 14.92 -2.51 -10.56
N ILE A 102 16.07 -2.81 -9.96
CA ILE A 102 16.62 -4.17 -9.95
C ILE A 102 16.66 -4.69 -8.52
N LEU A 103 15.93 -5.79 -8.28
CA LEU A 103 16.02 -6.59 -7.06
C LEU A 103 16.59 -7.97 -7.36
N GLN A 104 17.74 -8.27 -6.77
CA GLN A 104 18.40 -9.56 -6.86
C GLN A 104 18.09 -10.38 -5.61
N VAL A 105 17.38 -11.47 -5.82
CA VAL A 105 16.78 -12.28 -4.76
C VAL A 105 17.30 -13.72 -4.81
N ALA A 106 17.24 -14.42 -3.67
CA ALA A 106 17.67 -15.80 -3.56
C ALA A 106 16.89 -16.75 -4.49
N SER A 107 15.63 -16.46 -4.74
CA SER A 107 14.77 -17.23 -5.64
C SER A 107 13.62 -16.38 -6.16
N VAL A 108 13.26 -16.56 -7.42
CA VAL A 108 12.06 -15.96 -8.03
C VAL A 108 10.89 -16.93 -8.12
N SER A 109 11.01 -18.12 -7.50
CA SER A 109 9.94 -19.12 -7.52
C SER A 109 8.65 -18.53 -6.93
N GLY A 110 7.56 -18.61 -7.70
CA GLY A 110 6.26 -18.06 -7.32
C GLY A 110 6.07 -16.57 -7.65
N PHE A 111 7.08 -15.88 -8.19
CA PHE A 111 6.96 -14.51 -8.67
C PHE A 111 6.73 -14.48 -10.19
N ALA A 112 5.86 -13.57 -10.64
CA ALA A 112 5.55 -13.35 -12.04
C ALA A 112 5.54 -11.85 -12.39
N ALA A 113 5.68 -11.56 -13.69
CA ALA A 113 5.46 -10.22 -14.18
C ALA A 113 4.01 -9.79 -13.94
N GLY A 114 3.82 -8.59 -13.43
CA GLY A 114 2.54 -8.02 -13.03
C GLY A 114 2.24 -8.13 -11.54
N ASP A 115 2.95 -8.97 -10.79
CA ASP A 115 2.78 -9.13 -9.35
C ASP A 115 3.12 -7.83 -8.62
N PHE A 116 2.32 -7.49 -7.62
CA PHE A 116 2.68 -6.49 -6.62
C PHE A 116 3.43 -7.17 -5.48
N ILE A 117 4.55 -6.58 -5.11
CA ILE A 117 5.43 -7.07 -4.06
C ILE A 117 5.55 -6.04 -2.94
N VAL A 118 5.87 -6.55 -1.76
CA VAL A 118 6.39 -5.75 -0.65
C VAL A 118 7.80 -6.22 -0.31
N VAL A 119 8.68 -5.26 -0.03
CA VAL A 119 10.10 -5.46 0.26
C VAL A 119 10.43 -4.73 1.54
N GLY A 120 11.20 -5.33 2.43
CA GLY A 120 11.68 -4.61 3.60
C GLY A 120 12.19 -5.49 4.74
N ASP A 121 12.58 -4.81 5.81
CA ASP A 121 12.98 -5.41 7.07
C ASP A 121 11.74 -5.66 7.93
N MET A 122 11.20 -6.87 7.80
CA MET A 122 9.94 -7.29 8.44
C MET A 122 10.05 -7.39 9.97
N ALA A 123 11.26 -7.23 10.54
CA ALA A 123 11.45 -7.18 11.99
C ALA A 123 11.39 -5.75 12.55
N VAL A 124 11.54 -4.73 11.71
CA VAL A 124 11.73 -3.33 12.15
C VAL A 124 10.80 -2.35 11.43
N GLY A 125 10.18 -2.72 10.30
CA GLY A 125 9.21 -1.89 9.56
C GLY A 125 9.78 -0.62 8.91
N THR A 126 11.07 -0.31 9.10
CA THR A 126 11.66 0.99 8.72
C THR A 126 12.05 1.13 7.25
N ARG A 127 12.08 0.05 6.47
CA ARG A 127 12.51 0.02 5.05
C ARG A 127 11.49 -0.63 4.12
N VAL A 128 10.21 -0.53 4.48
CA VAL A 128 9.15 -1.14 3.68
C VAL A 128 8.95 -0.35 2.39
N GLU A 129 8.91 -1.08 1.28
CA GLU A 129 8.70 -0.53 -0.05
C GLU A 129 7.77 -1.43 -0.84
N PHE A 130 6.91 -0.82 -1.65
CA PHE A 130 5.97 -1.51 -2.53
C PHE A 130 6.40 -1.29 -3.97
N ALA A 131 6.37 -2.35 -4.76
CA ALA A 131 6.69 -2.27 -6.18
C ALA A 131 5.86 -3.25 -6.99
N ARG A 132 5.81 -3.02 -8.31
CA ARG A 132 5.27 -3.98 -9.26
C ARG A 132 6.38 -4.61 -10.06
N VAL A 133 6.32 -5.93 -10.23
CA VAL A 133 7.29 -6.68 -11.02
C VAL A 133 7.00 -6.46 -12.51
N ALA A 134 7.88 -5.76 -13.20
CA ALA A 134 7.84 -5.60 -14.64
C ALA A 134 8.22 -6.90 -15.36
N LYS A 135 9.25 -7.59 -14.86
CA LYS A 135 9.81 -8.80 -15.48
C LYS A 135 10.58 -9.65 -14.48
N VAL A 136 10.54 -10.97 -14.68
CA VAL A 136 11.36 -11.94 -13.95
C VAL A 136 12.45 -12.50 -14.87
N VAL A 137 13.72 -12.44 -14.44
CA VAL A 137 14.88 -12.95 -15.19
C VAL A 137 15.83 -13.65 -14.24
N ALA A 138 16.01 -14.97 -14.39
CA ALA A 138 16.87 -15.76 -13.50
C ALA A 138 16.54 -15.48 -12.02
N SER A 139 17.52 -15.02 -11.22
CA SER A 139 17.34 -14.65 -9.81
C SER A 139 17.08 -13.14 -9.61
N THR A 140 16.50 -12.47 -10.61
CA THR A 140 16.30 -11.01 -10.62
C THR A 140 14.84 -10.67 -10.91
N LEU A 141 14.26 -9.82 -10.06
CA LEU A 141 13.01 -9.13 -10.29
C LEU A 141 13.34 -7.73 -10.82
N VAL A 142 12.83 -7.41 -12.00
CA VAL A 142 12.86 -6.06 -12.57
C VAL A 142 11.54 -5.39 -12.23
N LEU A 143 11.59 -4.17 -11.72
CA LEU A 143 10.45 -3.41 -11.23
C LEU A 143 10.01 -2.33 -12.23
N ASP A 144 8.72 -1.98 -12.19
CA ASP A 144 8.20 -0.85 -12.96
C ASP A 144 8.78 0.48 -12.44
N ASP A 145 8.81 0.65 -11.12
CA ASP A 145 9.29 1.86 -10.45
C ASP A 145 10.65 1.62 -9.76
N LEU A 146 11.38 2.72 -9.55
CA LEU A 146 12.64 2.70 -8.78
C LEU A 146 12.34 2.55 -7.29
N MET A 147 13.07 1.67 -6.61
CA MET A 147 13.11 1.64 -5.14
C MET A 147 13.66 2.97 -4.61
N LYS A 148 13.09 3.47 -3.51
CA LYS A 148 13.49 4.68 -2.80
C LYS A 148 14.87 4.52 -2.18
N GLY A 149 15.18 3.35 -1.63
CA GLY A 149 16.44 3.04 -0.96
C GLY A 149 17.26 1.93 -1.64
N PRO A 150 18.58 1.88 -1.41
CA PRO A 150 19.37 0.71 -1.73
C PRO A 150 19.07 -0.43 -0.75
N HIS A 151 19.01 -1.65 -1.25
CA HIS A 151 18.89 -2.87 -0.44
C HIS A 151 20.17 -3.69 -0.56
N THR A 152 20.74 -4.12 0.57
CA THR A 152 22.01 -4.86 0.59
C THR A 152 21.82 -6.32 0.94
N SER A 153 22.73 -7.18 0.47
CA SER A 153 22.71 -8.60 0.84
C SER A 153 22.93 -8.84 2.33
N ALA A 154 23.61 -7.91 3.02
CA ALA A 154 23.84 -7.98 4.46
C ALA A 154 22.57 -7.73 5.28
N GLN A 155 21.66 -6.89 4.76
CA GLN A 155 20.35 -6.65 5.36
C GLN A 155 19.40 -7.84 5.13
N ALA A 156 19.55 -8.53 3.99
CA ALA A 156 18.74 -9.67 3.61
C ALA A 156 17.22 -9.37 3.68
N ASP A 157 16.82 -8.17 3.26
CA ASP A 157 15.42 -7.74 3.29
C ASP A 157 14.52 -8.78 2.60
N VAL A 158 13.37 -9.03 3.20
CA VAL A 158 12.40 -10.03 2.73
C VAL A 158 11.58 -9.40 1.61
N VAL A 159 11.33 -10.19 0.56
CA VAL A 159 10.48 -9.83 -0.56
C VAL A 159 9.33 -10.82 -0.62
N THR A 160 8.08 -10.34 -0.60
CA THR A 160 6.89 -11.19 -0.72
C THR A 160 6.03 -10.80 -1.93
N ASN A 161 5.38 -11.77 -2.57
CA ASN A 161 4.54 -11.58 -3.77
C ASN A 161 3.05 -11.35 -3.49
N GLN A 162 2.68 -11.07 -2.23
CA GLN A 162 1.31 -10.77 -1.85
C GLN A 162 1.21 -9.36 -1.31
N ALA A 163 1.52 -8.40 -2.19
CA ALA A 163 0.97 -7.07 -2.05
C ALA A 163 -0.25 -6.91 -2.97
N ASP A 164 -1.21 -6.11 -2.51
CA ASP A 164 -2.39 -5.71 -3.27
C ASP A 164 -2.38 -4.18 -3.41
N LEU A 165 -2.76 -3.69 -4.59
CA LEU A 165 -3.06 -2.28 -4.83
C LEU A 165 -4.57 -2.10 -4.99
N TRP A 166 -5.12 -1.15 -4.27
CA TRP A 166 -6.49 -0.71 -4.42
C TRP A 166 -6.57 0.79 -4.68
N GLN A 167 -7.62 1.22 -5.38
CA GLN A 167 -7.84 2.62 -5.72
C GLN A 167 -9.30 3.06 -5.53
N MET A 168 -9.51 4.28 -5.01
CA MET A 168 -10.82 4.97 -5.03
C MET A 168 -10.72 6.43 -5.41
N TRP A 169 -11.80 6.90 -6.01
CA TRP A 169 -12.07 8.33 -6.06
C TRP A 169 -12.64 8.84 -4.73
N VAL A 170 -12.01 9.88 -4.18
CA VAL A 170 -12.49 10.65 -3.03
C VAL A 170 -13.01 12.00 -3.55
N PRO A 171 -14.32 12.30 -3.40
CA PRO A 171 -14.87 13.59 -3.81
C PRO A 171 -14.24 14.74 -3.02
N GLY A 172 -14.00 15.87 -3.70
CA GLY A 172 -13.48 17.08 -3.08
C GLY A 172 -14.58 17.97 -2.49
N GLY A 173 -14.21 19.20 -2.12
CA GLY A 173 -15.07 20.11 -1.36
C GLY A 173 -15.10 19.82 0.15
N VAL A 174 -14.29 18.88 0.64
CA VAL A 174 -14.25 18.41 2.03
C VAL A 174 -12.83 18.07 2.47
N ASN A 175 -12.54 18.16 3.76
CA ASN A 175 -11.38 17.52 4.37
C ASN A 175 -11.78 16.11 4.81
N VAL A 176 -10.90 15.13 4.62
CA VAL A 176 -11.15 13.73 5.01
C VAL A 176 -10.04 13.17 5.88
N THR A 177 -10.40 12.24 6.77
CA THR A 177 -9.48 11.37 7.49
C THR A 177 -9.49 10.01 6.82
N ILE A 178 -8.30 9.52 6.47
CA ILE A 178 -8.04 8.14 6.08
C ILE A 178 -7.66 7.39 7.35
N GLN A 179 -8.44 6.38 7.69
CA GLN A 179 -8.22 5.53 8.86
C GLN A 179 -8.06 4.08 8.39
N ALA A 180 -6.93 3.47 8.72
CA ALA A 180 -6.80 2.02 8.68
C ALA A 180 -7.29 1.44 10.01
N ASP A 181 -8.26 0.54 9.94
CA ASP A 181 -8.90 -0.18 11.04
C ASP A 181 -8.69 -1.69 10.80
N TYR A 182 -8.48 -2.47 11.84
CA TYR A 182 -8.01 -3.85 11.72
C TYR A 182 -9.01 -4.78 12.38
N GLY A 183 -9.56 -5.73 11.61
CA GLY A 183 -10.48 -6.72 12.15
C GLY A 183 -9.75 -7.91 12.75
N ALA A 184 -10.44 -8.65 13.63
CA ALA A 184 -9.91 -9.90 14.17
C ALA A 184 -9.54 -10.87 13.04
N GLY A 185 -8.29 -11.32 13.06
CA GLY A 185 -7.73 -12.23 12.07
C GLY A 185 -6.58 -13.04 12.67
N GLY A 186 -6.04 -13.95 11.86
CA GLY A 186 -4.86 -14.74 12.18
C GLY A 186 -3.98 -14.90 10.95
N GLY A 187 -2.66 -14.91 11.12
CA GLY A 187 -1.73 -15.02 9.99
C GLY A 187 -0.49 -14.15 10.18
N PRO A 188 0.29 -13.93 9.11
CA PRO A 188 1.44 -13.04 9.15
C PRO A 188 1.00 -11.58 9.24
N ASP A 189 1.88 -10.75 9.81
CA ASP A 189 1.71 -9.31 9.90
C ASP A 189 1.56 -8.68 8.50
N VAL A 190 0.85 -7.56 8.45
CA VAL A 190 0.64 -6.82 7.21
C VAL A 190 1.12 -5.39 7.37
N VAL A 191 1.52 -4.78 6.27
CA VAL A 191 1.95 -3.39 6.23
C VAL A 191 1.14 -2.62 5.22
N ILE A 192 0.80 -1.39 5.56
CA ILE A 192 -0.10 -0.56 4.78
C ILE A 192 0.58 0.74 4.40
N ARG A 193 0.33 1.16 3.17
CA ARG A 193 0.67 2.49 2.70
C ARG A 193 -0.49 3.10 1.95
N ALA A 194 -0.82 4.35 2.28
CA ALA A 194 -1.86 5.11 1.60
C ALA A 194 -1.24 6.32 0.90
N VAL A 195 -1.54 6.49 -0.39
CA VAL A 195 -1.03 7.57 -1.22
C VAL A 195 -2.21 8.28 -1.88
N GLY A 196 -2.33 9.58 -1.66
CA GLY A 196 -3.35 10.43 -2.29
C GLY A 196 -2.78 11.18 -3.50
N GLN A 197 -3.53 11.24 -4.59
CA GLN A 197 -3.21 12.09 -5.73
C GLN A 197 -4.38 13.03 -6.04
N ILE A 198 -4.13 14.33 -5.94
CA ILE A 198 -5.17 15.36 -6.10
C ILE A 198 -5.46 15.58 -7.57
N TYR A 199 -6.74 15.62 -7.95
CA TYR A 199 -7.17 16.08 -9.26
C TYR A 199 -7.15 17.60 -9.30
N THR A 200 -6.34 18.19 -10.19
CA THR A 200 -6.09 19.64 -10.20
C THR A 200 -7.09 20.42 -11.05
N GLY A 201 -8.06 19.76 -11.69
CA GLY A 201 -9.14 20.49 -12.34
C GLY A 201 -10.00 21.19 -11.29
N GLU A 202 -10.25 22.48 -11.51
CA GLU A 202 -10.99 23.33 -10.58
C GLU A 202 -12.43 22.80 -10.35
N THR A 203 -12.96 23.05 -9.16
CA THR A 203 -14.40 22.93 -8.90
C THR A 203 -15.12 24.06 -9.62
N THR A 204 -15.57 23.82 -10.85
CA THR A 204 -16.58 24.69 -11.46
C THR A 204 -17.86 24.56 -10.65
N THR A 205 -18.21 25.63 -9.93
CA THR A 205 -19.52 25.89 -9.31
C THR A 205 -20.65 25.71 -10.31
#